data_AF-A0A962NMT6-F1
#
_entry.id   AF-A0A962NMT6-F1
#
_cell.length_a   1.000
_cell.length_b   1.000
_cell.length_c   1.000
_cell.angle_alpha   90.00
_cell.angle_beta   90.00
_cell.angle_gamma   90.00
#
_symmetry.space_group_name_H-M   'P 1'
#
loop_
_entity.id
_entity.type
_entity.pdbx_description
1 polymer ?
#
loop_
_entity_poly.entity_id
_entity_poly.type
_entity_poly.pdbx_seq_one_letter_code
_entity_poly.pdbx_strand_id
1 'polypeptide(L)'
;MNARTDQLGNSYTCSHKNSIGLLDQATEAYLASRTTTMPLLDSILAEDPDMPMALCFRGYLLKLAADPKFRPVQQRVLSQLDGLRPAMNDREILHLSALEALINNQMTRSVE
;
A
#
# COMPACT_ATOMS: atom_id res chain seq x y z
N MET A 1 13.84 3.55 7.87
CA MET A 1 13.46 2.64 6.78
C MET A 1 14.68 2.37 5.90
N ASN A 2 14.76 1.19 5.29
CA ASN A 2 15.86 0.80 4.40
C ASN A 2 15.32 0.40 3.03
N ALA A 3 16.07 0.72 1.97
CA ALA A 3 15.79 0.21 0.63
C ALA A 3 16.15 -1.28 0.56
N ARG A 4 15.26 -2.08 -0.03
CA ARG A 4 15.42 -3.53 -0.24
C ARG A 4 14.81 -3.93 -1.57
N THR A 5 15.26 -5.05 -2.12
CA THR A 5 14.79 -5.57 -3.42
C THR A 5 14.25 -6.99 -3.24
N ASP A 6 13.13 -7.29 -3.90
CA ASP A 6 12.57 -8.65 -3.94
C ASP A 6 13.29 -9.54 -4.98
N GLN A 7 12.81 -10.79 -5.14
CA GLN A 7 13.39 -11.74 -6.10
C GLN A 7 13.10 -11.38 -7.57
N LEU A 8 12.15 -10.48 -7.83
CA LEU A 8 11.73 -10.03 -9.16
C LEU A 8 12.41 -8.71 -9.56
N GLY A 9 13.24 -8.14 -8.68
CA GLY A 9 13.95 -6.88 -8.91
C GLY A 9 13.18 -5.62 -8.51
N ASN A 10 12.03 -5.74 -7.82
CA ASN A 10 11.28 -4.57 -7.36
C ASN A 10 11.88 -4.00 -6.08
N SER A 11 12.05 -2.67 -6.06
CA SER A 11 12.49 -1.93 -4.87
C SER A 11 11.34 -1.64 -3.91
N TYR A 12 11.64 -1.75 -2.62
CA TYR A 12 10.75 -1.46 -1.50
C TYR A 12 11.50 -0.68 -0.42
N THR A 13 10.79 0.24 0.22
CA THR A 13 11.19 0.90 1.45
C THR A 13 10.50 0.19 2.61
N CYS A 14 11.27 -0.43 3.49
CA CYS A 14 10.74 -1.16 4.65
C CYS A 14 11.77 -1.21 5.79
N SER A 15 11.28 -1.39 7.01
CA SER A 15 12.13 -1.51 8.20
C SER A 15 12.56 -2.97 8.40
N HIS A 16 11.66 -3.92 8.17
CA HIS A 16 11.90 -5.34 8.42
C HIS A 16 12.15 -6.14 7.13
N LYS A 17 13.08 -7.10 7.18
CA LYS A 17 13.42 -7.93 6.00
C LYS A 17 12.24 -8.78 5.53
N ASN A 18 11.44 -9.25 6.47
CA ASN A 18 10.35 -10.17 6.21
C ASN A 18 9.10 -9.48 5.64
N SER A 19 9.00 -8.14 5.74
CA SER A 19 7.84 -7.38 5.26
C SER A 19 7.56 -7.60 3.77
N ILE A 20 8.61 -7.74 2.95
CA ILE A 20 8.46 -8.03 1.51
C ILE A 20 7.77 -9.38 1.30
N GLY A 21 8.27 -10.45 1.93
CA GLY A 21 7.67 -11.77 1.78
C GLY A 21 6.26 -11.89 2.37
N LEU A 22 5.92 -11.07 3.38
CA LEU A 22 4.54 -10.96 3.87
C LEU A 22 3.64 -10.19 2.88
N LEU A 23 4.15 -9.13 2.25
CA LEU A 23 3.44 -8.40 1.22
C LEU A 23 3.18 -9.27 -0.02
N ASP A 24 4.13 -10.12 -0.39
CA ASP A 24 3.95 -11.12 -1.46
C ASP A 24 2.81 -12.08 -1.12
N GLN A 25 2.74 -12.58 0.12
CA GLN A 25 1.64 -13.43 0.60
C GLN A 25 0.29 -12.70 0.58
N ALA A 26 0.25 -11.42 0.97
CA ALA A 26 -0.97 -10.61 0.89
C ALA A 26 -1.43 -10.42 -0.57
N THR A 27 -0.47 -10.24 -1.48
CA THR A 27 -0.71 -10.10 -2.92
C THR A 27 -1.25 -11.41 -3.51
N GLU A 28 -0.63 -12.55 -3.19
CA GLU A 28 -1.11 -13.87 -3.60
C GLU A 28 -2.52 -14.14 -3.06
N ALA A 29 -2.78 -13.84 -1.79
CA ALA A 29 -4.10 -13.99 -1.19
C ALA A 29 -5.16 -13.16 -1.92
N TYR A 30 -4.83 -11.92 -2.30
CA TYR A 30 -5.73 -11.06 -3.08
C TYR A 30 -6.01 -11.62 -4.47
N LEU A 31 -4.97 -12.01 -5.20
CA LEU A 31 -5.11 -12.58 -6.55
C LEU A 31 -5.89 -13.89 -6.53
N ALA A 32 -5.76 -14.68 -5.47
CA ALA A 32 -6.53 -15.90 -5.24
C ALA A 32 -7.94 -15.63 -4.65
N SER A 33 -8.38 -14.38 -4.55
CA SER A 33 -9.67 -13.98 -3.98
C SER A 33 -9.94 -14.52 -2.57
N ARG A 34 -8.89 -14.64 -1.75
CA ARG A 34 -9.00 -15.11 -0.36
C ARG A 34 -9.50 -13.99 0.55
N THR A 35 -10.24 -14.36 1.59
CA THR A 35 -10.70 -13.42 2.63
C THR A 35 -9.58 -12.93 3.56
N THR A 36 -8.38 -13.50 3.42
CA THR A 36 -7.23 -13.26 4.31
C THR A 36 -6.37 -12.05 3.90
N THR A 37 -6.65 -11.38 2.78
CA THR A 37 -5.83 -10.24 2.31
C THR A 37 -5.73 -9.12 3.34
N MET A 38 -6.86 -8.60 3.84
CA MET A 38 -6.84 -7.49 4.81
C MET A 38 -6.20 -7.90 6.16
N PRO A 39 -6.51 -9.08 6.75
CA PRO A 39 -5.79 -9.57 7.92
C PRO A 39 -4.27 -9.68 7.74
N LEU A 40 -3.79 -10.10 6.56
CA LEU A 40 -2.36 -10.14 6.26
C LEU A 40 -1.76 -8.73 6.21
N LEU A 41 -2.44 -7.77 5.58
CA LEU A 41 -2.01 -6.37 5.57
C LEU A 41 -1.97 -5.75 6.97
N ASP A 42 -2.96 -6.05 7.81
CA ASP A 42 -3.00 -5.59 9.20
C ASP A 42 -1.80 -6.15 10.00
N SER A 43 -1.41 -7.40 9.72
CA SER A 43 -0.24 -8.04 10.35
C SER A 43 1.08 -7.38 9.90
N ILE A 44 1.22 -7.10 8.60
CA ILE A 44 2.39 -6.38 8.07
C ILE A 44 2.52 -5.00 8.72
N LEU A 45 1.42 -4.25 8.79
CA LEU A 45 1.41 -2.89 9.33
C LEU A 45 1.50 -2.83 10.86
N ALA A 46 1.31 -3.95 11.55
CA ALA A 46 1.64 -4.05 12.97
C ALA A 46 3.16 -4.18 13.20
N GLU A 47 3.87 -4.87 12.30
CA GLU A 47 5.33 -5.06 12.37
C GLU A 47 6.12 -3.93 11.69
N ASP A 48 5.63 -3.42 10.57
CA ASP A 48 6.25 -2.37 9.75
C ASP A 48 5.20 -1.30 9.41
N PRO A 49 4.80 -0.47 10.39
CA PRO A 49 3.68 0.48 10.24
C PRO A 49 3.88 1.49 9.11
N ASP A 50 5.14 1.75 8.75
CA ASP A 50 5.56 2.76 7.80
C ASP A 50 5.99 2.17 6.46
N MET A 51 5.64 0.90 6.16
CA MET A 51 5.92 0.31 4.85
C MET A 51 5.00 0.91 3.77
N PRO A 52 5.52 1.75 2.83
CA PRO A 52 4.66 2.52 1.94
C PRO A 52 3.82 1.64 1.00
N MET A 53 4.40 0.57 0.46
CA MET A 53 3.64 -0.33 -0.41
C MET A 53 2.49 -1.07 0.30
N ALA A 54 2.65 -1.43 1.58
CA ALA A 54 1.57 -2.06 2.34
C ALA A 54 0.43 -1.07 2.63
N LEU A 55 0.76 0.18 2.95
CA LEU A 55 -0.20 1.27 3.12
C LEU A 55 -0.94 1.58 1.81
N CYS A 56 -0.23 1.66 0.68
CA CYS A 56 -0.84 1.84 -0.64
C CYS A 56 -1.82 0.71 -0.94
N PHE A 57 -1.43 -0.55 -0.72
CA PHE A 57 -2.30 -1.70 -0.95
C PHE A 57 -3.57 -1.64 -0.08
N ARG A 58 -3.43 -1.33 1.21
CA ARG A 58 -4.58 -1.11 2.11
C ARG A 58 -5.51 -0.01 1.58
N GLY A 59 -4.94 1.11 1.14
CA GLY A 59 -5.68 2.23 0.55
C GLY A 59 -6.50 1.81 -0.67
N TYR A 60 -5.92 1.04 -1.59
CA TYR A 60 -6.62 0.53 -2.76
C TYR A 60 -7.80 -0.36 -2.36
N LEU A 61 -7.62 -1.30 -1.42
CA LEU A 61 -8.70 -2.18 -0.97
C LEU A 61 -9.84 -1.40 -0.30
N LEU A 62 -9.51 -0.42 0.55
CA LEU A 62 -10.51 0.45 1.17
C LEU A 62 -11.31 1.25 0.14
N LYS A 63 -10.68 1.66 -0.96
CA LYS A 63 -11.36 2.35 -2.06
C LYS A 63 -12.24 1.40 -2.87
N LEU A 64 -11.74 0.21 -3.19
CA LEU A 64 -12.48 -0.81 -3.95
C LEU A 64 -13.70 -1.35 -3.21
N ALA A 65 -13.70 -1.33 -1.88
CA ALA A 65 -14.87 -1.68 -1.08
C ALA A 65 -16.08 -0.76 -1.30
N ALA A 66 -15.88 0.42 -1.91
CA ALA A 66 -16.92 1.39 -2.27
C ALA A 66 -17.87 1.82 -1.13
N ASP A 67 -17.47 1.63 0.14
CA ASP A 67 -18.24 2.05 1.31
C ASP A 67 -17.81 3.46 1.77
N PRO A 68 -18.73 4.46 1.77
CA PRO A 68 -18.44 5.81 2.24
C PRO A 68 -17.90 5.89 3.68
N LYS A 69 -18.19 4.90 4.53
CA LYS A 69 -17.68 4.83 5.91
C LYS A 69 -16.16 4.73 5.97
N PHE A 70 -15.50 4.28 4.90
CA PHE A 70 -14.05 4.19 4.84
C PHE A 70 -13.36 5.51 4.44
N ARG A 71 -14.09 6.57 4.05
CA ARG A 71 -13.47 7.86 3.69
C ARG A 71 -12.52 8.42 4.76
N PRO A 72 -12.87 8.42 6.07
CA PRO A 72 -11.93 8.90 7.10
C PRO A 72 -10.69 8.00 7.26
N VAL A 73 -10.80 6.71 6.94
CA VAL A 73 -9.65 5.78 6.98
C VAL A 73 -8.76 6.00 5.76
N GLN A 74 -9.35 6.16 4.57
CA GLN A 74 -8.64 6.46 3.33
C GLN A 74 -7.81 7.75 3.46
N GLN A 75 -8.38 8.81 4.03
CA GLN A 75 -7.64 10.07 4.25
C GLN A 75 -6.48 9.92 5.23
N ARG A 76 -6.65 9.12 6.30
CA ARG A 76 -5.55 8.82 7.22
C ARG A 76 -4.40 8.06 6.54
N VAL A 77 -4.72 7.11 5.65
CA VAL A 77 -3.71 6.40 4.85
C VAL A 77 -2.94 7.38 3.96
N LEU A 78 -3.64 8.30 3.27
CA LEU A 78 -2.98 9.32 2.44
C LEU A 78 -2.08 10.25 3.26
N SER A 79 -2.56 10.74 4.40
CA SER A 79 -1.75 11.60 5.29
C SER A 79 -0.51 10.89 5.81
N GLN A 80 -0.63 9.60 6.15
CA GLN A 80 0.54 8.81 6.58
C GLN A 80 1.54 8.64 5.44
N LEU A 81 1.07 8.28 4.24
CA LEU A 81 1.93 8.11 3.07
C LEU A 81 2.64 9.41 2.66
N ASP A 82 1.96 10.55 2.73
CA ASP A 82 2.58 11.85 2.42
C ASP A 82 3.72 12.18 3.40
N GLY A 83 3.56 11.84 4.68
CA GLY A 83 4.63 11.96 5.68
C GLY A 83 5.85 11.06 5.41
N LEU A 84 5.66 9.94 4.70
CA LEU A 84 6.72 9.00 4.34
C LEU A 84 7.41 9.34 3.01
N ARG A 85 6.84 10.27 2.23
CA ARG A 85 7.30 10.64 0.89
C ARG A 85 8.81 10.92 0.76
N PRO A 86 9.49 11.59 1.73
CA PRO A 86 10.94 11.83 1.63
C PRO A 86 11.80 10.55 1.64
N ALA A 87 11.27 9.43 2.10
CA ALA A 87 11.97 8.15 2.18
C ALA A 87 11.47 7.12 1.15
N MET A 88 10.43 7.44 0.38
CA MET A 88 9.85 6.55 -0.63
C MET A 88 10.75 6.48 -1.86
N ASN A 89 10.74 5.31 -2.51
CA ASN A 89 11.35 5.15 -3.82
C ASN A 89 10.39 5.61 -4.95
N ASP A 90 10.90 5.72 -6.18
CA ASP A 90 10.12 6.22 -7.32
C ASP A 90 8.83 5.42 -7.57
N ARG A 91 8.89 4.10 -7.46
CA ARG A 91 7.72 3.22 -7.65
C ARG A 91 6.65 3.49 -6.59
N GLU A 92 7.06 3.66 -5.34
CA GLU A 92 6.14 3.95 -4.24
C GLU A 92 5.49 5.33 -4.41
N ILE A 93 6.24 6.34 -4.89
CA ILE A 93 5.72 7.68 -5.18
C ILE A 93 4.63 7.63 -6.27
N LEU A 94 4.84 6.81 -7.31
CA LEU A 94 3.84 6.60 -8.35
C LEU A 94 2.57 5.94 -7.79
N HIS A 95 2.71 4.92 -6.93
CA HIS A 95 1.55 4.30 -6.28
C HIS A 95 0.78 5.27 -5.38
N LEU A 96 1.46 6.12 -4.61
CA LEU A 96 0.82 7.17 -3.82
C LEU A 96 0.03 8.13 -4.71
N SER A 97 0.64 8.61 -5.79
CA SER A 97 -0.01 9.52 -6.75
C SER A 97 -1.26 8.88 -7.37
N ALA A 98 -1.16 7.63 -7.80
CA ALA A 98 -2.27 6.87 -8.35
C ALA A 98 -3.39 6.64 -7.33
N LEU A 99 -3.04 6.30 -6.07
CA LEU A 99 -4.00 6.10 -4.99
C LEU A 99 -4.73 7.40 -4.63
N GLU A 100 -4.01 8.52 -4.55
CA GLU A 100 -4.59 9.84 -4.30
C GLU A 100 -5.61 10.21 -5.39
N ALA A 101 -5.23 10.08 -6.66
CA ALA A 101 -6.12 10.29 -7.79
C ALA A 101 -7.37 9.39 -7.71
N LEU A 102 -7.18 8.10 -7.41
CA LEU A 102 -8.28 7.14 -7.29
C LEU A 102 -9.24 7.47 -6.14
N ILE A 103 -8.73 7.80 -4.95
CA ILE A 103 -9.54 8.22 -3.79
C ILE A 103 -10.37 9.45 -4.14
N ASN A 104 -9.76 10.42 -4.85
CA ASN A 104 -10.41 11.64 -5.31
C ASN A 104 -11.30 11.47 -6.56
N ASN A 105 -11.52 10.25 -7.03
CA ASN A 105 -12.33 9.90 -8.22
C ASN A 105 -11.80 10.51 -9.53
N GLN A 106 -10.50 10.76 -9.62
CA GLN A 106 -9.81 11.25 -10.80
C GLN A 106 -9.25 10.06 -11.61
N MET A 107 -10.14 9.18 -12.10
CA MET A 107 -9.75 7.88 -12.67
C MET A 107 -8.68 7.99 -13.77
N THR A 108 -8.81 8.95 -14.69
CA THR A 108 -7.82 9.17 -15.75
C THR A 108 -6.41 9.43 -15.19
N ARG A 109 -6.29 10.24 -14.13
CA ARG A 109 -5.02 10.56 -13.49
C ARG A 109 -4.43 9.41 -12.68
N SER A 110 -5.22 8.36 -12.39
CA SER A 110 -4.73 7.22 -11.60
C SER A 110 -3.90 6.22 -12.43
N VAL A 111 -3.84 6.40 -13.75
CA VAL A 111 -3.16 5.51 -14.70
C VAL A 111 -2.15 6.26 -15.59
N GLU A 112 -1.97 7.56 -15.37
CA GLU A 112 -0.98 8.44 -16.03
C GLU A 112 0.30 8.52 -15.20
#